data_AF-A0A844HS01-F1
#
_entry.id   AF-A0A844HS01-F1
#
_cell.length_a   1.000
_cell.length_b   1.000
_cell.length_c   1.000
_cell.angle_alpha   90.00
_cell.angle_beta   90.00
_cell.angle_gamma   90.00
#
_symmetry.space_group_name_H-M   'P 1'
#
loop_
_entity.id
_entity.type
_entity.pdbx_description
1 polymer ?
#
loop_
_entity_poly.entity_id
_entity_poly.type
_entity_poly.pdbx_seq_one_letter_code
_entity_poly.pdbx_strand_id
1 'polypeptide(L)'
;MSNIISLADFRKAKEAPVVAPQAQVETVPVSGVSVAQGIVVHDESMERFNYEGLTARSLLSVVWAVLHETAINGLPKDASLLIRFRTDHPGVEMPAWLREKHPEDITVLIDQWWQDLEVELTEFSVTLNFNDVTARLRVPFSAITAFVDQSVNFAMQFAPNRAPDTTPPTAA
;
A
#
# COMPACT_ATOMS: atom_id res chain seq x y z
N MET A 1 8.03 21.51 -12.88
CA MET A 1 8.22 20.05 -13.07
C MET A 1 7.01 19.34 -12.51
N SER A 2 6.52 18.29 -13.16
CA SER A 2 5.30 17.57 -12.75
C SER A 2 5.64 16.44 -11.77
N ASN A 3 4.82 16.23 -10.76
CA ASN A 3 4.93 15.17 -9.76
C ASN A 3 4.22 13.88 -10.18
N ILE A 4 3.83 13.73 -11.45
CA ILE A 4 3.39 12.45 -12.03
C ILE A 4 4.55 11.84 -12.79
N ILE A 5 4.75 10.54 -12.59
CA ILE A 5 5.75 9.76 -13.33
C ILE A 5 5.09 8.92 -14.43
N SER A 6 5.81 8.71 -15.54
CA SER A 6 5.34 7.86 -16.63
C SER A 6 5.37 6.38 -16.21
N LEU A 7 4.51 5.57 -16.82
CA LEU A 7 4.51 4.11 -16.64
C LEU A 7 5.86 3.47 -16.96
N ALA A 8 6.63 4.05 -17.90
CA ALA A 8 7.98 3.58 -18.25
C ALA A 8 8.97 3.77 -17.08
N ASP A 9 8.96 4.93 -16.44
CA ASP A 9 9.82 5.24 -15.30
C ASP A 9 9.45 4.37 -14.09
N PHE A 10 8.15 4.11 -13.90
CA PHE A 10 7.69 3.16 -12.89
C PHE A 10 8.18 1.74 -13.14
N ARG A 11 8.10 1.23 -14.38
CA ARG A 11 8.58 -0.13 -14.69
C ARG A 11 10.05 -0.30 -14.37
N LYS A 12 10.86 0.72 -14.66
CA LYS A 12 12.28 0.75 -14.27
C LYS A 12 12.47 0.74 -12.75
N ALA A 13 11.62 1.43 -12.00
CA ALA A 13 11.63 1.38 -10.53
C ALA A 13 11.14 0.01 -9.98
N LYS A 14 10.23 -0.67 -10.68
CA LYS A 14 9.75 -2.03 -10.33
C LYS A 14 10.83 -3.10 -10.55
N GLU A 15 11.79 -2.87 -11.43
CA GLU A 15 12.95 -3.75 -11.65
C GLU A 15 13.99 -3.68 -10.52
N ALA A 16 13.89 -2.69 -9.61
CA ALA A 16 14.67 -2.69 -8.38
C ALA A 16 14.31 -3.95 -7.56
N PRO A 17 15.29 -4.60 -6.91
CA PRO A 17 15.03 -5.80 -6.13
C PRO A 17 14.01 -5.49 -5.04
N VAL A 18 12.80 -6.03 -5.17
CA VAL A 18 11.77 -6.00 -4.12
C VAL A 18 12.36 -6.73 -2.93
N VAL A 19 12.67 -6.00 -1.87
CA VAL A 19 13.08 -6.59 -0.60
C VAL A 19 11.84 -7.20 0.03
N ALA A 20 11.55 -8.45 -0.32
CA ALA A 20 10.54 -9.22 0.37
C ALA A 20 10.96 -9.35 1.84
N PRO A 21 10.12 -8.97 2.82
CA PRO A 21 10.40 -9.29 4.21
C PRO A 21 10.50 -10.81 4.34
N GLN A 22 11.69 -11.33 4.60
CA GLN A 22 11.89 -12.76 4.83
C GLN A 22 11.42 -13.10 6.25
N ALA A 23 10.11 -13.24 6.43
CA ALA A 23 9.57 -13.92 7.60
C ALA A 23 9.81 -15.43 7.39
N GLN A 24 10.88 -15.97 7.98
CA GLN A 24 11.06 -17.42 8.09
C GLN A 24 10.01 -17.94 9.07
N VAL A 25 8.88 -18.42 8.54
CA VAL A 25 7.92 -19.20 9.33
C VAL A 25 8.51 -20.60 9.47
N GLU A 26 9.27 -20.82 10.53
CA GLU A 26 9.72 -22.16 10.90
C GLU A 26 8.49 -22.95 11.34
N THR A 27 8.08 -23.93 10.53
CA THR A 27 6.97 -24.82 10.88
C THR A 27 7.40 -25.68 12.07
N VAL A 28 6.96 -25.32 13.27
CA VAL A 28 7.11 -26.19 14.44
C VAL A 28 6.16 -27.38 14.25
N PRO A 29 6.66 -28.63 14.16
CA PRO A 29 5.79 -29.79 14.09
C PRO A 29 5.06 -29.95 15.42
N VAL A 30 3.73 -29.79 15.40
CA VAL A 30 2.89 -30.12 16.55
C VAL A 30 2.67 -31.64 16.56
N SER A 31 3.68 -32.38 17.01
CA SER A 31 3.56 -33.83 17.22
C SER A 31 2.67 -34.11 18.42
N GLY A 32 1.47 -34.68 18.22
CA GLY A 32 0.72 -35.20 19.37
C GLY A 32 -0.75 -35.58 19.26
N VAL A 33 -1.44 -35.48 18.12
CA VAL A 33 -2.85 -35.93 18.03
C VAL A 33 -2.99 -37.07 17.04
N SER A 34 -3.14 -38.29 17.57
CA SER A 34 -3.63 -39.44 16.82
C SER A 34 -5.13 -39.56 17.07
N VAL A 35 -5.94 -39.38 16.03
CA VAL A 35 -7.40 -39.59 16.08
C VAL A 35 -7.76 -40.84 15.30
N ALA A 36 -8.30 -41.82 16.03
CA ALA A 36 -8.88 -43.04 15.49
C ALA A 36 -10.08 -42.73 14.58
N GLN A 37 -10.24 -43.51 13.51
CA GLN A 37 -11.32 -43.39 12.54
C GLN A 37 -12.69 -43.64 13.20
N GLY A 38 -13.59 -42.67 13.07
CA GLY A 38 -14.99 -42.81 13.46
C GLY A 38 -15.72 -41.47 13.39
N ILE A 39 -16.44 -41.24 12.29
CA ILE A 39 -17.41 -40.17 12.00
C ILE A 39 -17.38 -38.99 12.99
N VAL A 40 -16.65 -37.95 12.60
CA VAL A 40 -17.04 -36.58 12.97
C VAL A 40 -17.02 -35.77 11.69
N VAL A 41 -18.18 -35.25 11.32
CA VAL A 41 -18.26 -34.13 10.39
C VAL A 41 -17.74 -32.92 11.18
N HIS A 42 -16.42 -32.80 11.27
CA HIS A 42 -15.83 -31.54 11.68
C HIS A 42 -15.81 -30.68 10.43
N ASP A 43 -16.66 -29.66 10.43
CA ASP A 43 -16.53 -28.51 9.56
C ASP A 43 -15.14 -27.91 9.81
N GLU A 44 -14.15 -28.25 8.96
CA GLU A 44 -12.81 -27.67 8.98
C GLU A 44 -12.82 -26.25 8.41
N SER A 45 -13.84 -25.43 8.73
CA SER A 45 -13.67 -23.99 8.73
C SER A 45 -12.83 -23.60 9.96
N MET A 46 -11.58 -24.11 10.04
CA MET A 46 -10.58 -23.48 10.89
C MET A 46 -10.56 -22.01 10.49
N GLU A 47 -10.90 -21.12 11.40
CA GLU A 47 -10.58 -19.70 11.30
C GLU A 47 -9.06 -19.58 11.19
N ARG A 48 -8.54 -19.71 9.97
CA ARG A 48 -7.15 -19.43 9.66
C ARG A 48 -6.97 -17.93 9.78
N PHE A 49 -6.00 -17.51 10.58
CA PHE A 49 -5.63 -16.10 10.65
C PHE A 49 -5.31 -15.57 9.24
N ASN A 50 -5.86 -14.40 8.88
CA ASN A 50 -5.55 -13.72 7.62
C ASN A 50 -4.16 -13.06 7.71
N TYR A 51 -3.11 -13.88 7.65
CA TYR A 51 -1.73 -13.42 7.73
C TYR A 51 -1.35 -12.48 6.60
N GLU A 52 -1.97 -12.60 5.42
CA GLU A 52 -1.76 -11.68 4.30
C GLU A 52 -2.21 -10.26 4.66
N GLY A 53 -3.44 -10.12 5.19
CA GLY A 53 -3.96 -8.83 5.65
C GLY A 53 -3.20 -8.26 6.85
N LEU A 54 -2.76 -9.10 7.79
CA LEU A 54 -1.94 -8.68 8.94
C LEU A 54 -0.55 -8.20 8.51
N THR A 55 0.06 -8.89 7.56
CA THR A 55 1.37 -8.52 7.01
C THR A 55 1.27 -7.21 6.23
N ALA A 56 0.26 -7.08 5.37
CA ALA A 56 0.02 -5.86 4.60
C ALA A 56 -0.16 -4.65 5.53
N ARG A 57 -0.95 -4.79 6.60
CA ARG A 57 -1.16 -3.74 7.59
C ARG A 57 0.13 -3.36 8.33
N SER A 58 0.95 -4.35 8.68
CA SER A 58 2.25 -4.12 9.33
C SER A 58 3.23 -3.40 8.41
N LEU A 59 3.24 -3.73 7.11
CA LEU A 59 4.09 -3.07 6.12
C LEU A 59 3.66 -1.63 5.84
N LEU A 60 2.36 -1.32 5.90
CA LEU A 60 1.89 0.07 5.80
C LEU A 60 2.43 0.96 6.92
N SER A 61 2.75 0.41 8.10
CA SER A 61 3.42 1.17 9.17
C SER A 61 4.82 1.69 8.77
N VAL A 62 5.51 1.00 7.85
CA VAL A 62 6.79 1.48 7.30
C VAL A 62 6.55 2.71 6.43
N VAL A 63 5.54 2.67 5.55
CA VAL A 63 5.17 3.84 4.72
C VAL A 63 4.78 5.02 5.60
N TRP A 64 3.94 4.78 6.62
CA TRP A 64 3.55 5.79 7.58
C TRP A 64 4.77 6.44 8.25
N ALA A 65 5.71 5.63 8.75
CA ALA A 65 6.89 6.12 9.44
C ALA A 65 7.78 6.98 8.54
N VAL A 66 7.99 6.56 7.29
CA VAL A 66 8.79 7.32 6.32
C VAL A 66 8.14 8.67 5.99
N LEU A 67 6.84 8.69 5.72
CA LEU A 67 6.13 9.95 5.42
C LEU A 67 6.07 10.87 6.65
N HIS A 68 5.85 10.31 7.84
CA HIS A 68 5.80 11.08 9.08
C HIS A 68 7.17 11.72 9.39
N GLU A 69 8.26 10.98 9.22
CA GLU A 69 9.61 11.52 9.34
C GLU A 69 9.88 12.63 8.31
N THR A 70 9.43 12.41 7.07
CA THR A 70 9.52 13.40 5.98
C THR A 70 8.73 14.68 6.30
N ALA A 71 7.57 14.57 6.95
CA ALA A 71 6.75 15.72 7.32
C ALA A 71 7.41 16.58 8.41
N ILE A 72 8.12 15.95 9.36
CA ILE A 72 8.75 16.65 10.48
C ILE A 72 10.13 17.20 10.09
N ASN A 73 10.97 16.37 9.48
CA ASN A 73 12.38 16.67 9.24
C ASN A 73 12.68 17.06 7.80
N GLY A 74 11.68 17.01 6.92
CA GLY A 74 11.86 17.16 5.48
C GLY A 74 12.37 15.88 4.83
N LEU A 75 12.41 15.90 3.50
CA LEU A 75 12.94 14.79 2.71
C LEU A 75 14.48 14.85 2.70
N PRO A 76 15.20 13.74 2.97
CA PRO A 76 16.65 13.70 2.82
C PRO A 76 17.08 14.14 1.43
N LYS A 77 18.25 14.80 1.32
CA LYS A 77 18.69 15.53 0.11
C LYS A 77 18.67 14.72 -1.20
N ASP A 78 18.83 13.40 -1.12
CA ASP A 78 18.87 12.50 -2.28
C ASP A 78 17.71 11.49 -2.29
N ALA A 79 16.76 11.62 -1.36
CA ALA A 79 15.59 10.75 -1.29
C ALA A 79 14.52 11.19 -2.29
N SER A 80 13.92 10.23 -2.98
CA SER A 80 12.79 10.46 -3.88
C SER A 80 11.79 9.32 -3.71
N LEU A 81 10.57 9.65 -3.29
CA LEU A 81 9.54 8.68 -2.94
C LEU A 81 8.47 8.60 -4.03
N LEU A 82 8.19 7.39 -4.51
CA LEU A 82 7.06 7.10 -5.38
C LEU A 82 5.96 6.41 -4.59
N ILE A 83 4.75 6.90 -4.73
CA ILE A 83 3.58 6.35 -4.06
C ILE A 83 2.51 6.11 -5.13
N ARG A 84 2.17 4.84 -5.36
CA ARG A 84 1.04 4.46 -6.22
C ARG A 84 -0.16 4.15 -5.36
N PHE A 85 -1.31 4.71 -5.69
CA PHE A 85 -2.55 4.46 -4.97
C PHE A 85 -3.75 4.41 -5.92
N ARG A 86 -4.81 3.73 -5.48
CA ARG A 86 -6.08 3.64 -6.19
C ARG A 86 -6.85 4.95 -6.09
N THR A 87 -7.17 5.57 -7.21
CA THR A 87 -7.88 6.86 -7.25
C THR A 87 -9.39 6.72 -7.04
N ASP A 88 -9.91 5.50 -7.21
CA ASP A 88 -11.29 5.10 -6.98
C ASP A 88 -11.55 4.59 -5.56
N HIS A 89 -10.53 4.50 -4.71
CA HIS A 89 -10.69 4.04 -3.32
C HIS A 89 -11.51 5.05 -2.50
N PRO A 90 -12.50 4.60 -1.70
CA PRO A 90 -13.27 5.48 -0.82
C PRO A 90 -12.36 6.28 0.13
N GLY A 91 -12.58 7.59 0.22
CA GLY A 91 -11.76 8.48 1.05
C GLY A 91 -10.54 9.08 0.36
N VAL A 92 -10.22 8.69 -0.88
CA VAL A 92 -9.26 9.46 -1.69
C VAL A 92 -9.92 10.75 -2.17
N GLU A 93 -9.31 11.88 -1.82
CA GLU A 93 -9.71 13.20 -2.29
C GLU A 93 -8.65 13.76 -3.23
N MET A 94 -9.08 14.13 -4.43
CA MET A 94 -8.25 14.71 -5.49
C MET A 94 -9.12 15.50 -6.45
N PRO A 95 -8.57 16.45 -7.22
CA PRO A 95 -9.34 17.19 -8.21
C PRO A 95 -9.97 16.27 -9.28
N ALA A 96 -11.18 16.64 -9.72
CA ALA A 96 -11.93 15.87 -10.72
C ALA A 96 -11.15 15.65 -12.02
N TRP A 97 -10.46 16.69 -12.50
CA TRP A 97 -9.65 16.61 -13.73
C TRP A 97 -8.48 15.62 -13.61
N LEU A 98 -7.95 15.42 -12.40
CA LEU A 98 -6.85 14.47 -12.16
C LEU A 98 -7.41 13.04 -12.11
N ARG A 99 -8.57 12.86 -11.45
CA ARG A 99 -9.29 11.58 -11.40
C ARG A 99 -9.77 11.14 -12.80
N GLU A 100 -10.24 12.07 -13.63
CA GLU A 100 -10.67 11.76 -15.00
C GLU A 100 -9.50 11.25 -15.87
N LYS A 101 -8.30 11.81 -15.67
CA LYS A 101 -7.08 11.36 -16.34
C LYS A 101 -6.54 10.04 -15.79
N HIS A 102 -6.77 9.77 -14.51
CA HIS A 102 -6.27 8.61 -13.78
C HIS A 102 -7.42 7.94 -13.01
N PRO A 103 -8.32 7.21 -13.69
CA PRO A 103 -9.57 6.73 -13.09
C PRO A 103 -9.42 5.54 -12.15
N GLU A 104 -8.38 4.72 -12.31
CA GLU A 104 -8.16 3.51 -11.50
C GLU A 104 -7.05 3.70 -10.47
N ASP A 105 -5.89 4.19 -10.92
CA ASP A 105 -4.74 4.45 -10.07
C ASP A 105 -3.85 5.57 -10.63
N ILE A 106 -3.03 6.12 -9.74
CA ILE A 106 -2.02 7.12 -10.07
C ILE A 106 -0.76 6.86 -9.25
N THR A 107 0.40 7.15 -9.83
CA THR A 107 1.67 7.19 -9.12
C THR A 107 2.15 8.63 -9.02
N VAL A 108 2.36 9.08 -7.79
CA VAL A 108 2.87 10.42 -7.49
C VAL A 108 4.30 10.34 -6.97
N LEU A 109 5.07 11.42 -7.21
CA LEU A 109 6.45 11.58 -6.80
C LEU A 109 6.57 12.70 -5.76
N ILE A 110 7.16 12.38 -4.60
CA ILE A 110 7.61 13.35 -3.60
C ILE A 110 9.14 13.41 -3.70
N ASP A 111 9.65 14.55 -4.16
CA ASP A 111 11.08 14.79 -4.40
C ASP A 111 11.41 16.29 -4.22
N GLN A 112 11.86 17.00 -5.26
CA GLN A 112 12.34 18.38 -5.15
C GLN A 112 11.26 19.41 -4.82
N TRP A 113 10.00 19.13 -5.19
CA TRP A 113 8.89 20.04 -4.93
C TRP A 113 7.69 19.28 -4.39
N TRP A 114 7.28 19.67 -3.18
CA TRP A 114 6.05 19.28 -2.50
C TRP A 114 5.79 20.33 -1.41
N GLN A 115 4.55 20.43 -0.96
CA GLN A 115 4.18 21.30 0.16
C GLN A 115 3.12 20.63 1.02
N ASP A 116 2.98 21.12 2.25
CA ASP A 116 1.88 20.79 3.16
C ASP A 116 1.67 19.27 3.33
N LEU A 117 2.78 18.52 3.48
CA LEU A 117 2.73 17.10 3.83
C LEU A 117 2.26 16.97 5.27
N GLU A 118 1.06 16.42 5.43
CA GLU A 118 0.46 16.12 6.73
C GLU A 118 0.22 14.62 6.81
N VAL A 119 0.61 14.00 7.93
CA VAL A 119 0.49 12.56 8.13
C VAL A 119 -0.33 12.30 9.38
N GLU A 120 -1.51 11.71 9.19
CA GLU A 120 -2.39 11.27 10.26
C GLU A 120 -2.27 9.75 10.45
N LEU A 121 -3.06 9.19 11.38
CA LEU A 121 -2.97 7.77 11.70
C LEU A 121 -3.36 6.85 10.53
N THR A 122 -4.35 7.24 9.73
CA THR A 122 -4.94 6.36 8.69
C THR A 122 -4.73 6.87 7.27
N GLU A 123 -4.07 8.01 7.10
CA GLU A 123 -3.94 8.69 5.83
C GLU A 123 -2.85 9.77 5.85
N PHE A 124 -2.53 10.28 4.67
CA PHE A 124 -1.69 11.47 4.51
C PHE A 124 -2.32 12.44 3.52
N SER A 125 -1.98 13.72 3.65
CA SER A 125 -2.29 14.76 2.67
C SER A 125 -1.01 15.40 2.15
N VAL A 126 -0.99 15.80 0.88
CA VAL A 126 0.18 16.48 0.28
C VAL A 126 -0.26 17.37 -0.89
N THR A 127 0.38 18.52 -1.03
CA THR A 127 0.24 19.40 -2.19
C THR A 127 1.35 19.13 -3.20
N LEU A 128 0.98 18.76 -4.43
CA LEU A 128 1.88 18.42 -5.54
C LEU A 128 1.60 19.28 -6.78
N ASN A 129 2.58 19.38 -7.67
CA ASN A 129 2.49 20.11 -8.94
C ASN A 129 2.21 19.15 -10.09
N PHE A 130 1.25 19.48 -10.95
CA PHE A 130 0.79 18.67 -12.06
C PHE A 130 0.79 19.51 -13.34
N ASN A 131 1.96 19.64 -13.95
CA ASN A 131 2.17 20.53 -15.12
C ASN A 131 1.75 21.98 -14.81
N ASP A 132 2.38 22.59 -13.81
CA ASP A 132 2.18 23.97 -13.36
C ASP A 132 0.84 24.26 -12.65
N VAL A 133 0.01 23.23 -12.46
CA VAL A 133 -1.18 23.28 -11.63
C VAL A 133 -0.91 22.57 -10.31
N THR A 134 -1.01 23.27 -9.18
CA THR A 134 -0.91 22.63 -7.87
C THR A 134 -2.23 21.98 -7.48
N ALA A 135 -2.16 20.82 -6.84
CA ALA A 135 -3.32 20.15 -6.27
C ALA A 135 -2.97 19.45 -4.98
N ARG A 136 -3.87 19.56 -4.01
CA ARG A 136 -3.82 18.80 -2.77
C ARG A 136 -4.48 17.44 -2.97
N LEU A 137 -3.82 16.41 -2.46
CA LEU A 137 -4.31 15.05 -2.40
C LEU A 137 -4.50 14.66 -0.94
N ARG A 138 -5.58 13.93 -0.63
CA ARG A 138 -5.79 13.23 0.64
C ARG A 138 -5.91 11.75 0.33
N VAL A 139 -5.02 10.94 0.90
CA VAL A 139 -4.83 9.54 0.50
C VAL A 139 -4.81 8.64 1.73
N PRO A 140 -5.84 7.78 1.92
CA PRO A 140 -5.81 6.72 2.92
C PRO A 140 -4.65 5.75 2.68
N PHE A 141 -3.97 5.31 3.74
CA PHE A 141 -2.90 4.30 3.60
C PHE A 141 -3.41 3.00 2.98
N SER A 142 -4.68 2.66 3.20
CA SER A 142 -5.32 1.49 2.59
C SER A 142 -5.52 1.60 1.07
N ALA A 143 -5.42 2.81 0.49
CA ALA A 143 -5.49 3.03 -0.95
C ALA A 143 -4.13 2.80 -1.64
N ILE A 144 -3.03 2.74 -0.89
CA ILE A 144 -1.67 2.56 -1.43
C ILE A 144 -1.51 1.14 -1.96
N THR A 145 -0.99 1.04 -3.18
CA THR A 145 -0.72 -0.22 -3.88
C THR A 145 0.76 -0.45 -4.13
N ALA A 146 1.58 0.61 -4.15
CA ALA A 146 3.02 0.49 -4.17
C ALA A 146 3.70 1.71 -3.52
N PHE A 147 4.87 1.45 -2.93
CA PHE A 147 5.76 2.47 -2.39
C PHE A 147 7.18 2.17 -2.84
N VAL A 148 7.93 3.17 -3.31
CA VAL A 148 9.33 3.02 -3.69
C VAL A 148 10.13 4.21 -3.17
N ASP A 149 11.26 3.93 -2.52
CA ASP A 149 12.32 4.90 -2.28
C ASP A 149 13.46 4.64 -3.29
N GLN A 150 13.61 5.55 -4.26
CA GLN A 150 14.58 5.41 -5.34
C GLN A 150 16.03 5.59 -4.88
N SER A 151 16.26 6.25 -3.74
CA SER A 151 17.60 6.57 -3.27
C SER A 151 18.36 5.35 -2.75
N VAL A 152 17.63 4.36 -2.24
CA VAL A 152 18.16 3.14 -1.64
C VAL A 152 17.67 1.87 -2.32
N ASN A 153 17.00 1.99 -3.47
CA ASN A 153 16.39 0.88 -4.21
C ASN A 153 15.45 0.03 -3.34
N PHE A 154 14.64 0.69 -2.52
CA PHE A 154 13.68 0.02 -1.66
C PHE A 154 12.28 0.09 -2.28
N ALA A 155 11.59 -1.05 -2.38
CA ALA A 155 10.26 -1.12 -2.99
C ALA A 155 9.34 -2.07 -2.21
N MET A 156 8.09 -1.65 -2.04
CA MET A 156 6.99 -2.43 -1.46
C MET A 156 5.79 -2.44 -2.41
N GLN A 157 5.12 -3.58 -2.49
CA GLN A 157 3.85 -3.74 -3.19
C GLN A 157 2.82 -4.28 -2.20
N PHE A 158 1.62 -3.72 -2.24
CA PHE A 158 0.53 -4.09 -1.36
C PHE A 158 -0.54 -4.82 -2.17
N ALA A 159 -1.04 -5.94 -1.64
CA ALA A 159 -2.20 -6.60 -2.23
C ALA A 159 -3.39 -5.63 -2.16
N PRO A 160 -4.17 -5.48 -3.24
CA PRO A 160 -5.40 -4.73 -3.17
C PRO A 160 -6.26 -5.36 -2.08
N ASN A 161 -6.64 -4.58 -1.07
CA ASN A 161 -7.54 -5.05 -0.02
C ASN A 161 -8.88 -5.36 -0.68
N ARG A 162 -9.06 -6.60 -1.14
CA ARG A 162 -10.34 -7.09 -1.60
C ARG A 162 -11.21 -7.08 -0.37
N ALA A 163 -12.17 -6.15 -0.31
CA ALA A 163 -13.21 -6.22 0.69
C ALA A 163 -13.73 -7.67 0.70
N PRO A 164 -13.86 -8.32 1.87
CA PRO A 164 -14.40 -9.67 1.91
C PRO A 164 -15.73 -9.64 1.16
N ASP A 165 -15.87 -10.52 0.16
CA ASP A 165 -17.11 -10.70 -0.59
C ASP A 165 -18.19 -11.09 0.43
N THR A 166 -18.90 -10.11 0.97
CA THR A 166 -20.08 -10.32 1.82
C THR A 166 -21.25 -10.65 0.91
N THR A 167 -21.12 -11.72 0.14
CA THR A 167 -22.27 -12.38 -0.48
C THR A 167 -22.74 -13.42 0.53
N PRO A 168 -23.88 -13.22 1.21
CA PRO A 168 -24.46 -14.28 2.03
C PRO A 168 -24.65 -15.51 1.14
N PRO A 169 -24.30 -16.73 1.59
CA PRO A 169 -24.64 -17.92 0.83
C PRO A 169 -26.15 -17.90 0.59
N THR A 170 -26.53 -17.82 -0.68
CA THR A 170 -27.93 -18.00 -1.09
C THR A 170 -28.30 -19.42 -0.72
N ALA A 171 -29.06 -19.56 0.36
CA ALA A 171 -29.67 -20.82 0.74
C ALA A 171 -30.61 -21.25 -0.40
N ALA A 172 -30.33 -22.41 -0.98
CA ALA A 172 -31.20 -23.11 -1.92
C ALA A 172 -31.92 -24.24 -1.18
#